data_AF-A0A9Q1EQ90-F1
#
_entry.id   AF-A0A9Q1EQ90-F1
#
_cell.length_a   1.000
_cell.length_b   1.000
_cell.length_c   1.000
_cell.angle_alpha   90.00
_cell.angle_beta   90.00
_cell.angle_gamma   90.00
#
_symmetry.space_group_name_H-M   'P 1'
#
loop_
_entity.id
_entity.type
_entity.pdbx_description
1 polymer ?
#
loop_
_entity_poly.entity_id
_entity_poly.type
_entity_poly.pdbx_seq_one_letter_code
_entity_poly.pdbx_strand_id
1 'polypeptide(L)'
;MICRQCATLLGQGGGFTFRNVVKDRYLGRLQHIRDFHKTSNDRTYDMRKVELTPLEQRKLTFDTHALVKELESNGFEKGQAEVIVTALVTLTTANTDIVYRDMVTTSHQEIALQQIMAHLDSIRKDMVILEKSEFANLRSENEKMKTELGQIKNRLTEESRKIRADAKLDINLERSRVTDMFTEQEKKLMEISTEFHKKNADIDLGTLETTRKIDIEVASLRTLLESLKLETVRYLAATVFSCLAIALGFYRFWK
;
A
#
# COMPACT_ATOMS: atom_id res chain seq x y z
N MET A 1 -12.63 -26.75 22.70
CA MET A 1 -13.37 -25.49 22.84
C MET A 1 -12.75 -24.47 21.90
N ILE A 2 -13.29 -24.36 20.69
CA ILE A 2 -12.83 -23.42 19.65
C ILE A 2 -13.85 -22.29 19.55
N CYS A 3 -13.29 -21.09 19.50
CA CYS A 3 -13.89 -19.80 19.78
C CYS A 3 -14.97 -19.40 18.76
N ARG A 4 -16.08 -18.88 19.31
CA ARG A 4 -17.16 -18.19 18.61
C ARG A 4 -16.66 -16.84 18.10
N GLN A 5 -16.32 -16.69 16.82
CA GLN A 5 -16.48 -15.39 16.13
C GLN A 5 -16.34 -15.54 14.59
N CYS A 6 -17.21 -16.33 13.98
CA CYS A 6 -17.46 -16.31 12.53
C CYS A 6 -18.95 -16.04 12.31
N ALA A 7 -19.37 -14.78 12.36
CA ALA A 7 -20.64 -14.29 11.79
C ALA A 7 -20.84 -12.79 12.07
N THR A 8 -20.25 -11.93 11.24
CA THR A 8 -20.89 -10.63 10.94
C THR A 8 -20.39 -10.11 9.58
N LEU A 9 -20.93 -10.68 8.51
CA LEU A 9 -20.91 -10.09 7.18
C LEU A 9 -22.30 -10.31 6.61
N LEU A 10 -23.15 -9.29 6.66
CA LEU A 10 -24.25 -9.06 5.73
C LEU A 10 -24.95 -7.73 6.08
N GLY A 11 -24.94 -6.81 5.11
CA GLY A 11 -25.89 -5.70 5.05
C GLY A 11 -25.30 -4.33 5.37
N GLN A 12 -24.83 -3.62 4.35
CA GLN A 12 -25.63 -2.58 3.70
C GLN A 12 -24.88 -1.99 2.51
N GLY A 13 -25.57 -1.95 1.37
CA GLY A 13 -25.09 -1.38 0.13
C GLY A 13 -25.14 0.15 0.13
N GLY A 14 -24.27 0.73 -0.69
CA GLY A 14 -24.27 2.14 -1.05
C GLY A 14 -23.24 2.34 -2.15
N GLY A 15 -23.68 2.24 -3.40
CA GLY A 15 -22.83 2.33 -4.57
C GLY A 15 -22.25 3.73 -4.76
N PHE A 16 -20.94 3.79 -5.05
CA PHE A 16 -20.34 4.87 -5.82
C PHE A 16 -19.29 4.25 -6.73
N THR A 17 -19.60 4.25 -8.02
CA THR A 17 -18.69 3.86 -9.10
C THR A 17 -17.63 4.93 -9.32
N PHE A 18 -16.37 4.59 -9.10
CA PHE A 18 -15.25 5.22 -9.81
C PHE A 18 -14.44 4.14 -10.52
N ARG A 19 -14.53 4.20 -11.84
CA ARG A 19 -13.96 3.27 -12.80
C ARG A 19 -12.50 3.66 -13.03
N ASN A 20 -11.61 2.68 -12.85
CA ASN A 20 -10.30 2.56 -13.50
C ASN A 20 -9.28 3.71 -13.36
N VAL A 21 -8.48 3.68 -12.28
CA VAL A 21 -7.02 3.82 -12.30
C VAL A 21 -6.52 3.01 -11.09
N VAL A 22 -5.35 2.36 -11.16
CA VAL A 22 -4.75 1.50 -10.11
C VAL A 22 -5.15 0.01 -10.17
N LYS A 23 -5.13 -0.57 -11.37
CA LYS A 23 -4.82 -1.99 -11.58
C LYS A 23 -3.45 -2.00 -12.26
N ASP A 24 -2.36 -2.13 -11.48
CA ASP A 24 -1.04 -2.63 -11.96
C ASP A 24 0.12 -2.53 -10.94
N ARG A 25 -0.12 -2.45 -9.63
CA ARG A 25 0.99 -2.46 -8.64
C ARG A 25 0.83 -3.38 -7.43
N TYR A 26 0.05 -4.44 -7.55
CA TYR A 26 -0.05 -5.47 -6.50
C TYR A 26 0.20 -6.89 -7.00
N LEU A 27 1.07 -7.05 -8.01
CA LEU A 27 1.44 -8.36 -8.56
C LEU A 27 2.95 -8.62 -8.58
N GLY A 28 3.66 -8.10 -7.58
CA GLY A 28 5.11 -8.23 -7.50
C GLY A 28 5.68 -8.00 -6.11
N ARG A 29 5.13 -8.65 -5.06
CA ARG A 29 5.83 -8.75 -3.76
C ARG A 29 5.28 -9.81 -2.80
N LEU A 30 4.98 -11.00 -3.31
CA LEU A 30 4.70 -12.19 -2.47
C LEU A 30 5.66 -13.33 -2.81
N GLN A 31 6.95 -13.00 -2.91
CA GLN A 31 8.00 -13.98 -3.22
C GLN A 31 9.14 -13.97 -2.21
N HIS A 32 8.85 -13.66 -0.93
CA HIS A 32 9.88 -13.66 0.10
C HIS A 32 9.44 -14.19 1.46
N ILE A 33 8.49 -15.13 1.49
CA ILE A 33 8.21 -15.92 2.70
C ILE A 33 8.02 -17.37 2.27
N ARG A 34 9.12 -18.01 1.85
CA ARG A 34 9.22 -19.47 1.92
C ARG A 34 10.66 -19.97 1.92
N ASP A 35 11.54 -19.30 2.66
CA ASP A 35 12.77 -19.96 3.11
C ASP A 35 12.43 -20.69 4.41
N PHE A 36 11.61 -21.74 4.27
CA PHE A 36 11.66 -22.83 5.23
C PHE A 36 13.06 -23.40 5.10
N HIS A 37 13.95 -23.07 6.03
CA HIS A 37 15.20 -23.79 6.21
C HIS A 37 14.85 -25.27 6.37
N LYS A 38 14.90 -26.02 5.27
CA LYS A 38 15.04 -27.47 5.30
C LYS A 38 16.41 -27.68 5.91
N THR A 39 16.45 -27.86 7.23
CA THR A 39 17.59 -28.52 7.88
C THR A 39 17.61 -29.94 7.32
N SER A 40 18.30 -30.11 6.21
CA SER A 40 18.80 -31.38 5.72
C SER A 40 19.80 -31.88 6.75
N ASN A 41 19.30 -32.33 7.89
CA ASN A 41 20.09 -33.03 8.88
C ASN A 41 20.16 -34.46 8.37
N ASP A 42 20.99 -34.67 7.35
CA ASP A 42 21.44 -36.01 6.97
C ASP A 42 22.40 -36.46 8.06
N ARG A 43 21.82 -36.77 9.23
CA ARG A 43 22.55 -37.37 10.34
C ARG A 43 22.74 -38.82 9.93
N THR A 44 23.83 -39.05 9.23
CA THR A 44 24.51 -40.34 9.19
C THR A 44 24.78 -40.74 10.63
N TYR A 45 23.83 -41.44 11.25
CA TYR A 45 24.07 -42.14 12.48
C TYR A 45 25.11 -43.20 12.16
N ASP A 46 26.35 -42.91 12.53
CA ASP A 46 27.48 -43.82 12.38
C ASP A 46 27.25 -45.00 13.32
N MET A 47 26.44 -45.97 12.86
CA MET A 47 26.30 -47.27 13.49
C MET A 47 27.64 -47.97 13.35
N ARG A 48 28.55 -47.69 14.29
CA ARG A 48 29.79 -48.46 14.43
C ARG A 48 29.40 -49.93 14.54
N LYS A 49 29.76 -50.74 13.54
CA LYS A 49 29.65 -52.20 13.59
C LYS A 49 30.48 -52.68 14.76
N VAL A 50 29.82 -53.13 15.81
CA VAL A 50 30.45 -53.70 17.00
C VAL A 50 30.70 -55.19 16.73
N GLU A 51 31.82 -55.51 16.09
CA GLU A 51 32.34 -56.89 16.08
C GLU A 51 33.10 -57.12 17.39
N LEU A 52 32.45 -57.81 18.33
CA LEU A 52 33.09 -58.31 19.53
C LEU A 52 32.94 -59.81 19.57
N THR A 53 33.93 -60.51 19.04
CA THR A 53 34.17 -61.90 19.39
C THR A 53 35.66 -62.12 19.63
N PRO A 54 36.10 -62.24 20.89
CA PRO A 54 37.20 -63.15 21.19
C PRO A 54 36.65 -64.57 21.06
N LEU A 55 37.21 -65.33 20.13
CA LEU A 55 36.87 -66.72 19.74
C LEU A 55 37.17 -67.79 20.81
N GLU A 56 37.23 -67.44 22.09
CA GLU A 56 37.92 -68.25 23.11
C GLU A 56 37.02 -69.16 23.96
N GLN A 57 35.69 -69.11 23.77
CA GLN A 57 34.75 -69.94 24.54
C GLN A 57 33.95 -70.93 23.70
N ARG A 58 34.54 -71.47 22.62
CA ARG A 58 34.06 -72.71 22.00
C ARG A 58 34.44 -73.91 22.87
N LYS A 59 33.93 -73.94 24.10
CA LYS A 59 34.17 -75.07 25.01
C LYS A 59 33.22 -76.19 24.58
N LEU A 60 33.76 -77.27 24.03
CA LEU A 60 32.96 -78.49 23.83
C LEU A 60 32.36 -78.88 25.19
N THR A 61 31.04 -78.96 25.24
CA THR A 61 30.29 -79.20 26.48
C THR A 61 30.27 -80.67 26.88
N PHE A 62 30.78 -81.57 26.03
CA PHE A 62 30.80 -83.00 26.28
C PHE A 62 32.22 -83.56 26.21
N ASP A 63 32.48 -84.53 27.08
CA ASP A 63 33.74 -85.27 27.15
C ASP A 63 33.74 -86.37 26.08
N THR A 64 34.55 -86.16 25.04
CA THR A 64 34.72 -87.05 23.89
C THR A 64 35.14 -88.46 24.32
N HIS A 65 35.97 -88.58 25.34
CA HIS A 65 36.54 -89.85 25.77
C HIS A 65 35.56 -90.63 26.67
N ALA A 66 34.78 -89.93 27.50
CA ALA A 66 33.69 -90.57 28.25
C ALA A 66 32.64 -91.16 27.29
N LEU A 67 32.29 -90.44 26.21
CA LEU A 67 31.31 -90.91 25.23
C LEU A 67 31.79 -92.13 24.45
N VAL A 68 33.08 -92.16 24.06
CA VAL A 68 33.67 -93.34 23.38
C VAL A 68 33.63 -94.56 24.29
N LYS A 69 34.00 -94.41 25.58
CA LYS A 69 33.94 -95.52 26.56
C LYS A 69 32.53 -96.03 26.79
N GLU A 70 31.55 -95.14 26.83
CA GLU A 70 30.14 -95.52 26.96
C GLU A 70 29.67 -96.31 25.74
N LEU A 71 30.02 -95.90 24.52
CA LEU A 71 29.70 -96.63 23.30
C LEU A 71 30.39 -98.00 23.24
N GLU A 72 31.66 -98.08 23.62
CA GLU A 72 32.39 -99.36 23.74
C GLU A 72 31.68 -100.31 24.72
N SER A 73 31.21 -99.79 25.87
CA SER A 73 30.49 -100.60 26.86
C SER A 73 29.13 -101.11 26.39
N ASN A 74 28.54 -100.46 25.38
CA ASN A 74 27.28 -100.84 24.76
C ASN A 74 27.45 -101.75 23.52
N GLY A 75 28.67 -102.26 23.28
CA GLY A 75 28.94 -103.26 22.24
C GLY A 75 29.40 -102.70 20.89
N PHE A 76 29.79 -101.42 20.81
CA PHE A 76 30.41 -100.86 19.62
C PHE A 76 31.91 -101.14 19.60
N GLU A 77 32.46 -101.41 18.41
CA GLU A 77 33.90 -101.48 18.23
C GLU A 77 34.52 -100.08 18.40
N LYS A 78 35.71 -99.99 19.00
CA LYS A 78 36.41 -98.73 19.28
C LYS A 78 36.45 -97.79 18.08
N GLY A 79 36.80 -98.31 16.90
CA GLY A 79 36.84 -97.50 15.67
C GLY A 79 35.47 -96.94 15.25
N GLN A 80 34.39 -97.69 15.48
CA GLN A 80 33.02 -97.23 15.20
C GLN A 80 32.57 -96.17 16.20
N ALA A 81 32.87 -96.37 17.49
CA ALA A 81 32.59 -95.40 18.54
C ALA A 81 33.32 -94.06 18.30
N GLU A 82 34.61 -94.10 17.94
CA GLU A 82 35.40 -92.92 17.61
C GLU A 82 34.84 -92.15 16.41
N VAL A 83 34.39 -92.83 15.36
CA VAL A 83 33.80 -92.19 14.16
C VAL A 83 32.48 -91.50 14.49
N ILE A 84 31.60 -92.15 15.26
CA ILE A 84 30.30 -91.58 15.67
C ILE A 84 30.53 -90.34 16.51
N VAL A 85 31.43 -90.42 17.49
CA VAL A 85 31.77 -89.28 18.37
C VAL A 85 32.42 -88.15 17.58
N THR A 86 33.29 -88.45 16.61
CA THR A 86 33.90 -87.43 15.74
C THR A 86 32.86 -86.73 14.87
N ALA A 87 31.88 -87.46 14.33
CA ALA A 87 30.76 -86.86 13.59
C ALA A 87 29.91 -85.95 14.49
N LEU A 88 29.62 -86.37 15.72
CA LEU A 88 28.90 -85.56 16.72
C LEU A 88 29.67 -84.30 17.11
N VAL A 89 30.99 -84.38 17.30
CA VAL A 89 31.86 -83.21 17.54
C VAL A 89 31.78 -82.23 16.37
N THR A 90 31.86 -82.74 15.15
CA THR A 90 31.84 -81.91 13.94
C THR A 90 30.50 -81.20 13.77
N LEU A 91 29.39 -81.93 13.91
CA LEU A 91 28.04 -81.36 13.82
C LEU A 91 27.74 -80.38 14.96
N THR A 92 28.13 -80.71 16.19
CA THR A 92 27.90 -79.84 17.35
C THR A 92 28.72 -78.56 17.24
N THR A 93 29.97 -78.66 16.78
CA THR A 93 30.82 -77.48 16.55
C THR A 93 30.23 -76.58 15.46
N ALA A 94 29.80 -77.17 14.33
CA ALA A 94 29.18 -76.42 13.24
C ALA A 94 27.85 -75.75 13.66
N ASN A 95 27.01 -76.45 14.43
CA ASN A 95 25.76 -75.89 14.94
C ASN A 95 26.00 -74.77 15.97
N THR A 96 26.96 -74.97 16.87
CA THR A 96 27.36 -73.99 17.88
C THR A 96 27.88 -72.70 17.23
N ASP A 97 28.63 -72.81 16.12
CA ASP A 97 29.10 -71.66 15.35
C ASP A 97 27.98 -70.86 14.68
N ILE A 98 26.93 -71.53 14.19
CA ILE A 98 25.76 -70.85 13.64
C ILE A 98 25.01 -70.10 14.76
N VAL A 99 24.77 -70.78 15.87
CA VAL A 99 24.05 -70.22 17.02
C VAL A 99 24.77 -69.00 17.58
N TYR A 100 26.09 -69.04 17.78
CA TYR A 100 26.83 -67.89 18.31
C TYR A 100 26.94 -66.71 17.34
N ARG A 101 26.88 -66.95 16.02
CA ARG A 101 26.84 -65.88 15.02
C ARG A 101 25.49 -65.14 15.02
N ASP A 102 24.39 -65.87 15.22
CA ASP A 102 23.05 -65.30 15.16
C ASP A 102 22.56 -64.81 16.55
N MET A 103 23.21 -65.25 17.63
CA MET A 103 22.93 -64.79 18.98
C MET A 103 23.53 -63.42 19.28
N VAL A 104 22.80 -62.66 20.08
CA VAL A 104 23.26 -61.38 20.64
C VAL A 104 23.85 -61.64 22.02
N THR A 105 25.10 -61.25 22.22
CA THR A 105 25.77 -61.32 23.52
C THR A 105 25.37 -60.13 24.40
N THR A 106 25.49 -60.30 25.72
CA THR A 106 25.26 -59.20 26.69
C THR A 106 26.17 -58.00 26.43
N SER A 107 27.41 -58.24 25.98
CA SER A 107 28.35 -57.18 25.58
C SER A 107 27.89 -56.41 24.34
N HIS A 108 27.33 -57.09 23.33
CA HIS A 108 26.76 -56.44 22.15
C HIS A 108 25.55 -55.57 22.53
N GLN A 109 24.70 -56.07 23.42
CA GLN A 109 23.55 -55.31 23.93
C GLN A 109 23.97 -54.07 24.73
N GLU A 110 24.99 -54.17 25.58
CA GLU A 110 25.48 -53.04 26.38
C GLU A 110 26.01 -51.91 25.50
N ILE A 111 26.78 -52.24 24.45
CA ILE A 111 27.34 -51.22 23.55
C ILE A 111 26.26 -50.57 22.70
N ALA A 112 25.29 -51.35 22.20
CA ALA A 112 24.14 -50.81 21.50
C ALA A 112 23.35 -49.83 22.40
N LEU A 113 23.16 -50.18 23.68
CA LEU A 113 22.53 -49.28 24.64
C LEU A 113 23.35 -48.01 24.90
N GLN A 114 24.67 -48.13 25.06
CA GLN A 114 25.54 -46.95 25.23
C GLN A 114 25.48 -46.02 24.00
N GLN A 115 25.44 -46.57 22.78
CA GLN A 115 25.26 -45.79 21.56
C GLN A 115 23.90 -45.07 21.54
N ILE A 116 22.81 -45.78 21.85
CA ILE A 116 21.47 -45.19 21.95
C ILE A 116 21.44 -44.06 22.99
N MET A 117 22.03 -44.28 24.17
CA MET A 117 22.12 -43.26 25.22
C MET A 117 22.90 -42.03 24.77
N ALA A 118 24.04 -42.22 24.09
CA ALA A 118 24.82 -41.10 23.55
C ALA A 118 24.03 -40.30 22.50
N HIS A 119 23.25 -40.98 21.64
CA HIS A 119 22.37 -40.31 20.68
C HIS A 119 21.24 -39.55 21.36
N LEU A 120 20.60 -40.12 22.38
CA LEU A 120 19.58 -39.43 23.18
C LEU A 120 20.13 -38.20 23.88
N ASP A 121 21.35 -38.28 24.41
CA ASP A 121 22.02 -37.14 25.04
C ASP A 121 22.36 -36.03 24.02
N SER A 122 22.74 -36.40 22.80
CA SER A 122 22.94 -35.45 21.71
C SER A 122 21.64 -34.74 21.33
N ILE A 123 20.55 -35.49 21.14
CA ILE A 123 19.22 -34.93 20.85
C ILE A 123 18.76 -33.99 21.98
N ARG A 124 18.99 -34.38 23.24
CA ARG A 124 18.66 -33.52 24.40
C ARG A 124 19.43 -32.20 24.36
N LYS A 125 20.72 -32.22 24.01
CA LYS A 125 21.52 -30.99 23.86
C LYS A 125 20.96 -30.10 22.76
N ASP A 126 20.64 -30.67 21.60
CA ASP A 126 20.04 -29.92 20.48
C ASP A 126 18.72 -29.26 20.88
N MET A 127 17.85 -30.00 21.58
CA MET A 127 16.58 -29.47 22.10
C MET A 127 16.80 -28.27 23.03
N VAL A 128 17.74 -28.38 23.97
CA VAL A 128 18.07 -27.28 24.90
C VAL A 128 18.65 -26.07 24.16
N ILE A 129 19.50 -26.29 23.15
CA ILE A 129 20.07 -25.20 22.33
C ILE A 129 18.94 -24.49 21.56
N LEU A 130 18.03 -25.25 20.96
CA LEU A 130 16.90 -24.71 20.22
C LEU A 130 16.01 -23.84 21.13
N GLU A 131 15.63 -24.37 22.31
CA GLU A 131 14.81 -23.68 23.31
C GLU A 131 15.47 -22.42 23.86
N LYS A 132 16.76 -22.49 24.19
CA LYS A 132 17.45 -21.37 24.85
C LYS A 132 17.98 -20.31 23.90
N SER A 133 18.46 -20.70 22.71
CA SER A 133 19.11 -19.78 21.78
C SER A 133 18.13 -19.32 20.71
N GLU A 134 17.60 -20.24 19.91
CA GLU A 134 16.86 -19.86 18.69
C GLU A 134 15.49 -19.29 19.02
N PHE A 135 14.73 -19.92 19.93
CA PHE A 135 13.43 -19.39 20.34
C PHE A 135 13.55 -18.06 21.10
N ALA A 136 14.58 -17.91 21.94
CA ALA A 136 14.82 -16.65 22.64
C ALA A 136 15.17 -15.52 21.67
N ASN A 137 16.03 -15.79 20.68
CA ASN A 137 16.39 -14.84 19.63
C ASN A 137 15.18 -14.45 18.80
N LEU A 138 14.40 -15.42 18.32
CA LEU A 138 13.17 -15.16 17.55
C LEU A 138 12.16 -14.33 18.34
N ARG A 139 11.98 -14.62 19.63
CA ARG A 139 11.06 -13.85 20.49
C ARG A 139 11.55 -12.41 20.69
N SER A 140 12.85 -12.23 20.93
CA SER A 140 13.47 -10.91 21.05
C SER A 140 13.35 -10.11 19.76
N GLU A 141 13.60 -10.74 18.61
CA GLU A 141 13.48 -10.11 17.30
C GLU A 141 12.02 -9.76 16.99
N ASN A 142 11.06 -10.62 17.35
CA ASN A 142 9.64 -10.34 17.18
C ASN A 142 9.17 -9.13 18.01
N GLU A 143 9.58 -9.06 19.29
CA GLU A 143 9.27 -7.90 20.14
C GLU A 143 9.97 -6.62 19.64
N LYS A 144 11.20 -6.72 19.14
CA LYS A 144 11.88 -5.59 18.49
C LYS A 144 11.12 -5.11 17.25
N MET A 145 10.74 -6.00 16.34
CA MET A 145 9.94 -5.66 15.16
C MET A 145 8.61 -5.01 15.54
N LYS A 146 7.94 -5.52 16.58
CA LYS A 146 6.67 -4.97 17.08
C LYS A 146 6.83 -3.56 17.63
N THR A 147 7.91 -3.27 18.35
CA THR A 147 8.20 -1.92 18.87
C THR A 147 8.54 -0.95 17.75
N GLU A 148 9.38 -1.34 16.78
CA GLU A 148 9.70 -0.52 15.60
C GLU A 148 8.46 -0.23 14.75
N LEU A 149 7.59 -1.21 14.54
CA LEU A 149 6.31 -1.03 13.85
C LEU A 149 5.43 0.00 14.57
N GLY A 150 5.35 -0.08 15.90
CA GLY A 150 4.63 0.89 16.72
C GLY A 150 5.19 2.30 16.58
N GLN A 151 6.52 2.45 16.58
CA GLN A 151 7.19 3.74 16.38
C GLN A 151 6.90 4.32 14.99
N ILE A 152 7.01 3.53 13.92
CA ILE A 152 6.73 3.97 12.55
C ILE A 152 5.26 4.38 12.41
N LYS A 153 4.33 3.59 12.96
CA LYS A 153 2.90 3.92 12.95
C LYS A 153 2.62 5.26 13.65
N ASN A 154 3.23 5.50 14.81
CA ASN A 154 3.07 6.74 15.54
C ASN A 154 3.65 7.93 14.77
N ARG A 155 4.87 7.80 14.21
CA ARG A 155 5.49 8.82 13.36
C ARG A 155 4.63 9.16 12.14
N LEU A 156 4.13 8.15 11.44
CA LEU A 156 3.26 8.35 10.27
C LEU A 156 1.96 9.08 10.64
N THR A 157 1.37 8.71 11.78
CA THR A 157 0.14 9.37 12.26
C THR A 157 0.40 10.83 12.60
N GLU A 158 1.54 11.13 13.22
CA GLU A 158 1.91 12.49 13.60
C GLU A 158 2.24 13.36 12.38
N GLU A 159 3.08 12.86 11.47
CA GLU A 159 3.38 13.57 10.22
C GLU A 159 2.12 13.79 9.37
N SER A 160 1.20 12.81 9.31
CA SER A 160 -0.08 12.99 8.62
C SER A 160 -0.95 14.07 9.27
N ARG A 161 -0.96 14.16 10.60
CA ARG A 161 -1.68 15.22 11.33
C ARG A 161 -1.05 16.58 11.07
N LYS A 162 0.28 16.66 11.12
CA LYS A 162 1.04 17.89 10.85
C LYS A 162 0.77 18.41 9.43
N ILE A 163 0.94 17.56 8.41
CA ILE A 163 0.66 17.90 7.01
C ILE A 163 -0.79 18.39 6.84
N ARG A 164 -1.75 17.74 7.52
CA ARG A 164 -3.16 18.16 7.47
C ARG A 164 -3.39 19.53 8.11
N ALA A 165 -2.72 19.80 9.24
CA ALA A 165 -2.81 21.09 9.92
C ALA A 165 -2.17 22.20 9.07
N ASP A 166 -0.98 21.95 8.51
CA ASP A 166 -0.27 22.87 7.63
C ASP A 166 -1.10 23.19 6.38
N ALA A 167 -1.61 22.16 5.69
CA ALA A 167 -2.46 22.36 4.52
C ALA A 167 -3.76 23.13 4.84
N LYS A 168 -4.35 22.91 6.02
CA LYS A 168 -5.54 23.65 6.46
C LYS A 168 -5.19 25.13 6.72
N LEU A 169 -4.03 25.40 7.31
CA LEU A 169 -3.54 26.76 7.53
C LEU A 169 -3.30 27.47 6.19
N ASP A 170 -2.58 26.83 5.27
CA ASP A 170 -2.30 27.38 3.94
C ASP A 170 -3.59 27.74 3.18
N ILE A 171 -4.56 26.82 3.17
CA ILE A 171 -5.88 27.07 2.53
C ILE A 171 -6.59 28.25 3.20
N ASN A 172 -6.52 28.38 4.53
CA ASN A 172 -7.17 29.48 5.23
C ASN A 172 -6.48 30.82 4.93
N LEU A 173 -5.15 30.84 4.86
CA LEU A 173 -4.38 32.03 4.52
C LEU A 173 -4.66 32.48 3.09
N GLU A 174 -4.63 31.57 2.11
CA GLU A 174 -4.97 31.90 0.72
C GLU A 174 -6.44 32.31 0.58
N ARG A 175 -7.37 31.67 1.31
CA ARG A 175 -8.77 32.10 1.35
C ARG A 175 -8.92 33.53 1.87
N SER A 176 -8.21 33.89 2.94
CA SER A 176 -8.21 35.26 3.47
C SER A 176 -7.66 36.22 2.42
N ARG A 177 -6.52 35.89 1.81
CA ARG A 177 -5.88 36.72 0.78
C ARG A 177 -6.78 36.97 -0.43
N VAL A 178 -7.44 35.93 -0.93
CA VAL A 178 -8.41 36.05 -2.04
C VAL A 178 -9.60 36.92 -1.63
N THR A 179 -10.08 36.76 -0.40
CA THR A 179 -11.19 37.58 0.13
C THR A 179 -10.80 39.05 0.20
N ASP A 180 -9.63 39.36 0.76
CA ASP A 180 -9.12 40.74 0.87
C ASP A 180 -8.97 41.37 -0.52
N MET A 181 -8.36 40.65 -1.48
CA MET A 181 -8.25 41.10 -2.87
C MET A 181 -9.61 41.35 -3.52
N PHE A 182 -10.59 40.47 -3.27
CA PHE A 182 -11.95 40.63 -3.79
C PHE A 182 -12.62 41.89 -3.20
N THR A 183 -12.50 42.12 -1.89
CA THR A 183 -13.05 43.33 -1.26
C THR A 183 -12.38 44.61 -1.77
N GLU A 184 -11.08 44.57 -2.04
CA GLU A 184 -10.37 45.71 -2.64
C GLU A 184 -10.86 45.99 -4.07
N GLN A 185 -11.08 44.94 -4.87
CA GLN A 185 -11.64 45.07 -6.21
C GLN A 185 -13.08 45.60 -6.18
N GLU A 186 -13.91 45.12 -5.27
CA GLU A 186 -15.28 45.61 -5.08
C GLU A 186 -15.28 47.10 -4.72
N LYS A 187 -14.38 47.52 -3.81
CA LYS A 187 -14.21 48.94 -3.46
C LYS A 187 -13.80 49.79 -4.67
N LYS A 188 -12.80 49.35 -5.45
CA LYS A 188 -12.37 50.06 -6.68
C LYS A 188 -13.51 50.15 -7.70
N LEU A 189 -14.28 49.07 -7.85
CA LEU A 189 -15.43 49.05 -8.75
C LEU A 189 -16.50 50.05 -8.30
N MET A 190 -16.76 50.12 -6.98
CA MET A 190 -17.70 51.09 -6.41
C MET A 190 -17.21 52.52 -6.63
N GLU A 191 -15.94 52.82 -6.38
CA GLU A 191 -15.34 54.14 -6.65
C GLU A 191 -15.49 54.52 -8.13
N ILE A 192 -15.10 53.66 -9.06
CA ILE A 192 -15.24 53.90 -10.51
C ILE A 192 -16.72 54.09 -10.89
N SER A 193 -17.63 53.29 -10.33
CA SER A 193 -19.07 53.45 -10.57
C SER A 193 -19.57 54.81 -10.10
N THR A 194 -19.16 55.26 -8.90
CA THR A 194 -19.54 56.59 -8.39
C THR A 194 -18.97 57.73 -9.24
N GLU A 195 -17.72 57.63 -9.68
CA GLU A 195 -17.10 58.61 -10.57
C GLU A 195 -17.78 58.64 -11.95
N PHE A 196 -18.11 57.46 -12.49
CA PHE A 196 -18.86 57.33 -13.75
C PHE A 196 -20.22 58.02 -13.64
N HIS A 197 -21.00 57.74 -12.59
CA HIS A 197 -22.29 58.39 -12.37
C HIS A 197 -22.17 59.90 -12.23
N LYS A 198 -21.15 60.39 -11.52
CA LYS A 198 -20.88 61.83 -11.41
C LYS A 198 -20.60 62.46 -12.77
N LYS A 199 -19.69 61.87 -13.56
CA LYS A 199 -19.38 62.36 -14.91
C LYS A 199 -20.58 62.28 -15.85
N ASN A 200 -21.40 61.24 -15.73
CA ASN A 200 -22.62 61.13 -16.51
C ASN A 200 -23.59 62.27 -16.18
N ALA A 201 -23.79 62.58 -14.90
CA ALA A 201 -24.60 63.70 -14.48
C ALA A 201 -24.05 65.06 -14.97
N ASP A 202 -22.73 65.25 -14.93
CA ASP A 202 -22.08 66.46 -15.47
C ASP A 202 -22.30 66.58 -16.99
N ILE A 203 -22.21 65.48 -17.73
CA ILE A 203 -22.51 65.42 -19.18
C ILE A 203 -23.99 65.73 -19.43
N ASP A 204 -24.90 65.12 -18.68
CA ASP A 204 -26.34 65.36 -18.80
C ASP A 204 -26.71 66.83 -18.53
N LEU A 205 -26.05 67.45 -17.55
CA LEU A 205 -26.22 68.89 -17.28
C LEU A 205 -25.70 69.76 -18.43
N GLY A 206 -24.51 69.46 -18.96
CA GLY A 206 -23.92 70.22 -20.07
C GLY A 206 -24.74 70.08 -21.36
N THR A 207 -25.25 68.87 -21.65
CA THR A 207 -26.16 68.65 -22.78
C THR A 207 -27.46 69.43 -22.60
N LEU A 208 -28.08 69.42 -21.41
CA LEU A 208 -29.28 70.21 -21.14
C LEU A 208 -29.04 71.73 -21.28
N GLU A 209 -27.90 72.24 -20.80
CA GLU A 209 -27.55 73.66 -20.96
C GLU A 209 -27.38 74.04 -22.43
N THR A 210 -26.67 73.22 -23.22
CA THR A 210 -26.47 73.46 -24.65
C THR A 210 -27.77 73.35 -25.44
N THR A 211 -28.61 72.35 -25.17
CA THR A 211 -29.97 72.25 -25.75
C THR A 211 -30.79 73.49 -25.44
N ARG A 212 -30.79 73.96 -24.18
CA ARG A 212 -31.49 75.19 -23.79
C ARG A 212 -30.98 76.43 -24.55
N LYS A 213 -29.65 76.57 -24.73
CA LYS A 213 -29.07 77.67 -25.52
C LYS A 213 -29.53 77.61 -26.97
N ILE A 214 -29.49 76.43 -27.58
CA ILE A 214 -29.98 76.21 -28.95
C ILE A 214 -31.46 76.61 -29.05
N ASP A 215 -32.32 76.21 -28.11
CA ASP A 215 -33.74 76.56 -28.12
C ASP A 215 -33.97 78.09 -28.05
N ILE A 216 -33.21 78.79 -27.20
CA ILE A 216 -33.28 80.25 -27.08
C ILE A 216 -32.81 80.92 -28.38
N GLU A 217 -31.68 80.49 -28.94
CA GLU A 217 -31.16 81.03 -30.20
C GLU A 217 -32.14 80.78 -31.36
N VAL A 218 -32.71 79.58 -31.46
CA VAL A 218 -33.74 79.22 -32.45
C VAL A 218 -34.97 80.11 -32.30
N ALA A 219 -35.46 80.33 -31.08
CA ALA A 219 -36.57 81.24 -30.83
C ALA A 219 -36.23 82.69 -31.23
N SER A 220 -35.04 83.16 -30.87
CA SER A 220 -34.58 84.52 -31.23
C SER A 220 -34.45 84.71 -32.75
N LEU A 221 -33.82 83.77 -33.46
CA LEU A 221 -33.71 83.78 -34.91
C LEU A 221 -35.08 83.73 -35.59
N ARG A 222 -36.01 82.94 -35.05
CA ARG A 222 -37.39 82.90 -35.55
C ARG A 222 -38.09 84.25 -35.40
N THR A 223 -37.97 84.92 -34.25
CA THR A 223 -38.56 86.25 -34.06
C THR A 223 -37.97 87.30 -34.99
N LEU A 224 -36.64 87.27 -35.21
CA LEU A 224 -35.95 88.14 -36.16
C LEU A 224 -36.41 87.89 -37.60
N LEU A 225 -36.57 86.62 -37.98
CA LEU A 225 -37.07 86.25 -39.30
C LEU A 225 -38.52 86.70 -39.50
N GLU A 226 -39.37 86.57 -38.49
CA GLU A 226 -40.75 87.07 -38.53
C GLU A 226 -40.79 88.59 -38.65
N SER A 227 -39.92 89.34 -37.94
CA SER A 227 -39.85 90.80 -38.08
C SER A 227 -39.34 91.25 -39.45
N LEU A 228 -38.28 90.62 -39.97
CA LEU A 228 -37.76 90.92 -41.32
C LEU A 228 -38.78 90.61 -42.40
N LYS A 229 -39.56 89.53 -42.24
CA LYS A 229 -40.66 89.20 -43.15
C LYS A 229 -41.71 90.32 -43.16
N LEU A 230 -42.14 90.79 -41.98
CA LEU A 230 -43.11 91.88 -41.86
C LEU A 230 -42.57 93.20 -42.44
N GLU A 231 -41.29 93.50 -42.22
CA GLU A 231 -40.62 94.67 -42.77
C GLU A 231 -40.54 94.61 -44.30
N THR A 232 -40.14 93.47 -44.86
CA THR A 232 -40.11 93.24 -46.32
C THR A 232 -41.50 93.40 -46.94
N VAL A 233 -42.54 92.88 -46.29
CA VAL A 233 -43.93 93.06 -46.74
C VAL A 233 -44.34 94.54 -46.72
N ARG A 234 -43.94 95.30 -45.69
CA ARG A 234 -44.18 96.74 -45.61
C ARG A 234 -43.45 97.52 -46.71
N TYR A 235 -42.16 97.25 -46.95
CA TYR A 235 -41.41 97.89 -48.03
C TYR A 235 -42.00 97.57 -49.41
N LEU A 236 -42.38 96.31 -49.67
CA LEU A 236 -43.05 95.93 -50.92
C LEU A 236 -44.37 96.68 -51.10
N ALA A 237 -45.19 96.78 -50.06
CA ALA A 237 -46.42 97.56 -50.13
C ALA A 237 -46.10 99.03 -50.47
N ALA A 238 -45.13 99.65 -49.78
CA ALA A 238 -44.74 101.04 -50.01
C ALA A 238 -44.24 101.28 -51.45
N THR A 239 -43.42 100.39 -52.01
CA THR A 239 -42.93 100.53 -53.39
C THR A 239 -44.03 100.36 -54.43
N VAL A 240 -44.95 99.41 -54.22
CA VAL A 240 -46.13 99.25 -55.10
C VAL A 240 -47.01 100.48 -55.04
N PHE A 241 -47.29 101.02 -53.84
CA PHE A 241 -48.05 102.27 -53.69
C PHE A 241 -47.33 103.47 -54.31
N SER A 242 -46.01 103.59 -54.20
CA SER A 242 -45.26 104.68 -54.84
C SER A 242 -45.27 104.56 -56.36
N CYS A 243 -45.11 103.35 -56.91
CA CYS A 243 -45.21 103.11 -58.35
C CYS A 243 -46.61 103.43 -58.87
N LEU A 244 -47.67 103.03 -58.14
CA LEU A 244 -49.05 103.40 -58.47
C LEU A 244 -49.26 104.91 -58.40
N ALA A 245 -48.74 105.60 -57.38
CA ALA A 245 -48.82 107.05 -57.26
C ALA A 245 -48.11 107.77 -58.43
N ILE A 246 -46.94 107.30 -58.84
CA ILE A 246 -46.20 107.81 -60.00
C ILE A 246 -46.98 107.54 -61.29
N ALA A 247 -47.50 106.32 -61.48
CA ALA A 247 -48.30 105.97 -62.66
C ALA A 247 -49.58 106.81 -62.76
N LEU A 248 -50.27 107.06 -61.64
CA LEU A 248 -51.40 107.98 -61.58
C LEU A 248 -50.97 109.43 -61.86
N GLY A 249 -49.79 109.83 -61.40
CA GLY A 249 -49.17 111.12 -61.73
C GLY A 249 -48.92 111.29 -63.23
N PHE A 250 -48.32 110.30 -63.89
CA PHE A 250 -48.10 110.29 -65.34
C PHE A 250 -49.40 110.21 -66.13
N TYR A 251 -50.37 109.40 -65.71
CA TYR A 251 -51.70 109.33 -66.32
C TYR A 251 -52.41 110.70 -66.27
N ARG A 252 -52.19 111.47 -65.21
CA ARG A 252 -52.73 112.84 -65.07
C ARG A 252 -52.01 113.88 -65.93
N PHE A 253 -50.76 113.64 -66.31
CA PHE A 253 -49.98 114.52 -67.20
C PHE A 253 -50.21 114.23 -68.70
N TRP A 254 -50.74 113.05 -69.04
CA TRP A 254 -51.05 112.63 -70.42
C TRP A 254 -52.52 112.88 -70.84
N LYS A 255 -53.34 113.44 -69.94
CA LYS A 255 -54.70 113.89 -70.22
C LYS A 255 -54.74 115.41 -70.31
#